data_AF-A0A658NI32-F1
#
_entry.id   AF-A0A658NI32-F1
#
_cell.length_a   1.000
_cell.length_b   1.000
_cell.length_c   1.000
_cell.angle_alpha   90.00
_cell.angle_beta   90.00
_cell.angle_gamma   90.00
#
_symmetry.space_group_name_H-M   'P 1'
#
loop_
_entity.id
_entity.type
_entity.pdbx_description
1 polymer ?
#
loop_
_entity_poly.entity_id
_entity_poly.type
_entity_poly.pdbx_seq_one_letter_code
_entity_poly.pdbx_strand_id
1 'polypeptide(L)' 'KMLDQAGRDIVYSLCQYGWGDVWKWGGQIGGNCWRTTGDINDSWGSMAGIGFAQADLYPYAKPGQWNDPDMLVVGKV' A
#
# COMPACT_ATOMS: atom_id res chain seq x y z
N LYS A 1 -9.19 -8.10 16.71
CA LYS A 1 -7.84 -7.50 16.75
C LYS A 1 -7.91 -6.24 17.61
N MET A 2 -6.79 -5.69 18.10
CA MET A 2 -6.83 -4.52 19.01
C MET A 2 -7.53 -3.30 18.40
N LEU A 3 -7.37 -3.07 17.09
CA LEU A 3 -8.03 -1.97 16.38
C LEU A 3 -9.57 -2.08 16.43
N ASP A 4 -10.12 -3.28 16.24
CA ASP A 4 -11.58 -3.53 16.29
C ASP A 4 -12.19 -3.25 17.67
N GLN A 5 -11.37 -3.27 18.73
CA GLN A 5 -11.81 -3.07 20.12
C GLN A 5 -11.80 -1.60 20.54
N ALA A 6 -11.25 -0.70 19.71
CA ALA A 6 -11.12 0.72 20.02
C ALA A 6 -12.46 1.48 19.97
N GLY A 7 -13.55 0.86 19.52
CA GLY A 7 -14.87 1.50 19.39
C GLY A 7 -14.91 2.61 18.33
N ARG A 8 -14.00 2.56 17.36
CA ARG A 8 -13.88 3.52 16.25
C ARG A 8 -13.58 2.78 14.96
N ASP A 9 -14.06 3.33 13.85
CA ASP A 9 -13.68 2.85 12.52
C ASP A 9 -12.26 3.36 12.19
N ILE A 10 -11.28 2.47 12.35
CA ILE A 10 -9.86 2.79 12.13
C ILE A 10 -9.38 2.08 10.86
N VAL A 11 -8.91 2.85 9.89
CA VAL A 11 -8.25 2.32 8.69
C VAL A 11 -6.92 1.67 9.08
N TYR A 12 -6.72 0.43 8.67
CA TYR A 12 -5.49 -0.31 8.93
C TYR A 12 -4.58 -0.33 7.70
N SER A 13 -3.57 0.55 7.68
CA SER A 13 -2.53 0.59 6.65
C SER A 13 -1.34 -0.30 7.03
N LEU A 14 -0.96 -1.23 6.16
CA LEU A 14 0.17 -2.14 6.34
C LEU A 14 1.42 -1.58 5.64
N CYS A 15 2.45 -1.22 6.41
CA CYS A 15 3.71 -0.70 5.87
C CYS A 15 4.87 -1.66 6.17
N GLN A 16 5.10 -2.60 5.25
CA GLN A 16 6.16 -3.61 5.35
C GLN A 16 6.92 -3.79 4.02
N TYR A 17 6.88 -2.75 3.17
CA TYR A 17 7.65 -2.63 1.92
C TYR A 17 7.28 -3.58 0.77
N GLY A 18 6.08 -4.16 0.78
CA GLY A 18 5.65 -5.17 -0.20
C GLY A 18 6.17 -6.58 0.08
N TRP A 19 6.87 -6.80 1.20
CA TRP A 19 7.55 -8.07 1.47
C TRP A 19 6.59 -9.24 1.63
N GLY A 20 6.96 -10.41 1.11
CA GLY A 20 6.10 -11.59 1.21
C GLY A 20 4.75 -11.44 0.52
N ASP A 21 4.69 -10.67 -0.57
CA ASP A 21 3.51 -10.48 -1.42
C ASP A 21 2.26 -10.06 -0.63
N VAL A 22 2.35 -8.99 0.16
CA VAL A 22 1.27 -8.53 1.06
C VAL A 22 -0.09 -8.37 0.40
N TRP A 23 -0.13 -8.04 -0.90
CA TRP A 23 -1.37 -7.98 -1.67
C TRP A 23 -2.14 -9.31 -1.72
N LYS A 24 -1.49 -10.46 -1.47
CA LYS A 24 -2.14 -11.78 -1.43
C LYS A 24 -2.85 -12.07 -0.10
N TRP A 25 -2.45 -11.42 1.00
CA TRP A 25 -2.91 -11.78 2.36
C TRP A 25 -3.32 -10.60 3.25
N GLY A 26 -2.92 -9.36 2.95
CA GLY A 26 -3.20 -8.16 3.75
C GLY A 26 -4.69 -7.97 4.01
N GLY A 27 -5.51 -8.22 2.99
CA GLY A 27 -6.96 -8.22 3.12
C GLY A 27 -7.52 -9.28 4.07
N GLN A 28 -6.89 -10.45 4.17
CA GLN A 28 -7.32 -11.54 5.06
C GLN A 28 -7.09 -11.19 6.53
N ILE A 29 -6.08 -10.37 6.82
CA ILE A 29 -5.83 -9.84 8.16
C ILE A 29 -6.55 -8.50 8.43
N GLY A 30 -7.49 -8.11 7.59
CA GLY A 30 -8.30 -6.90 7.79
C GLY A 30 -7.56 -5.59 7.49
N GLY A 31 -6.46 -5.65 6.73
CA GLY A 31 -5.81 -4.46 6.19
C GLY A 31 -6.69 -3.78 5.14
N ASN A 32 -6.70 -2.44 5.15
CA ASN A 32 -7.43 -1.63 4.18
C ASN A 32 -6.55 -1.14 3.03
N CYS A 33 -5.27 -0.98 3.29
CA CYS A 33 -4.26 -0.75 2.26
C CYS A 33 -2.91 -1.33 2.69
N TRP A 34 -2.01 -1.54 1.74
CA TRP A 34 -0.68 -2.08 1.99
C TRP A 34 0.34 -1.55 1.01
N ARG A 35 1.52 -1.20 1.53
CA ARG A 35 2.68 -0.83 0.73
C ARG A 35 3.09 -1.99 -0.16
N THR A 36 3.24 -1.75 -1.46
CA THR A 36 3.69 -2.77 -2.44
C THR A 36 5.17 -2.65 -2.82
N THR A 37 5.86 -1.67 -2.24
CA THR A 37 7.21 -1.23 -2.62
C THR A 37 7.98 -0.67 -1.42
N GLY A 38 9.31 -0.58 -1.56
CA GLY A 38 10.17 0.32 -0.78
C GLY A 38 9.72 1.79 -0.85
N ASP A 39 10.41 2.64 -0.08
CA ASP A 39 10.06 4.06 0.01
C ASP A 39 10.28 4.80 -1.32
N ILE A 40 9.33 5.67 -1.66
CA ILE A 40 9.46 6.58 -2.79
C ILE A 40 10.46 7.68 -2.46
N ASN A 41 11.27 8.04 -3.45
CA ASN A 41 12.02 9.28 -3.43
C ASN A 41 11.61 10.15 -4.61
N ASP A 42 11.97 11.43 -4.54
CA ASP A 42 11.63 12.35 -5.60
C ASP A 42 12.62 12.27 -6.76
N SER A 43 12.46 11.22 -7.54
CA SER A 43 13.14 11.07 -8.81
C SER A 43 12.22 10.38 -9.80
N TRP A 44 12.39 10.69 -11.08
CA TRP A 44 11.66 9.99 -12.13
C TRP A 44 11.87 8.47 -12.06
N GLY A 45 13.09 8.02 -11.73
CA GLY A 45 13.41 6.60 -11.62
C GLY A 45 12.61 5.90 -10.51
N SER A 46 12.49 6.53 -9.33
CA SER A 46 11.68 5.99 -8.24
C SER A 46 10.20 6.01 -8.58
N MET A 47 9.68 7.14 -9.05
CA MET A 47 8.26 7.29 -9.40
C MET A 47 7.85 6.32 -10.52
N ALA A 48 8.59 6.27 -11.63
CA ALA A 48 8.27 5.41 -12.76
C ALA A 48 8.43 3.92 -12.40
N GLY A 49 9.49 3.56 -11.66
CA GLY A 49 9.71 2.19 -11.21
C GLY A 49 8.59 1.69 -10.30
N ILE A 50 8.16 2.51 -9.33
CA ILE A 50 7.07 2.18 -8.41
C ILE A 50 5.72 2.16 -9.13
N GLY A 51 5.42 3.22 -9.90
CA GLY A 51 4.13 3.42 -10.54
C GLY A 51 3.81 2.35 -11.58
N PHE A 52 4.75 2.05 -12.48
CA PHE A 52 4.51 1.05 -13.53
C PHE A 52 4.56 -0.39 -13.00
N ALA A 53 5.24 -0.67 -11.88
CA ALA A 53 5.20 -1.98 -11.23
C ALA A 53 3.81 -2.32 -10.63
N GLN A 54 2.92 -1.34 -10.45
CA GLN A 54 1.57 -1.60 -9.92
C GLN A 54 0.64 -2.29 -10.93
N ALA A 55 0.98 -2.28 -12.24
CA ALA A 55 0.12 -2.81 -13.30
C ALA A 55 -0.31 -4.26 -13.04
N ASP A 56 0.61 -5.11 -12.59
CA ASP A 56 0.34 -6.53 -12.33
C ASP A 56 -0.43 -6.78 -11.02
N LEU A 57 -0.50 -5.78 -10.14
CA LEU A 57 -1.15 -5.89 -8.83
C LEU A 57 -2.62 -5.49 -8.85
N TYR A 58 -3.15 -5.01 -9.98
CA TYR A 58 -4.54 -4.60 -10.13
C TYR A 58 -5.58 -5.65 -9.63
N PRO A 59 -5.37 -6.98 -9.79
CA PRO A 59 -6.39 -7.96 -9.37
C PRO A 59 -6.58 -8.02 -7.85
N TYR A 60 -5.62 -7.51 -7.08
CA TYR A 60 -5.65 -7.51 -5.62
C TYR A 60 -6.25 -6.23 -5.02
N ALA A 61 -6.50 -5.20 -5.84
CA ALA A 61 -7.12 -3.97 -5.41
C ALA A 61 -8.65 -4.00 -5.63
N LYS A 62 -9.42 -3.63 -4.62
CA LYS A 62 -10.89 -3.53 -4.65
C LYS A 62 -11.39 -2.63 -3.52
N PRO A 63 -12.67 -2.20 -3.50
CA PRO A 63 -13.18 -1.36 -2.42
C PRO A 63 -12.85 -1.89 -1.03
N GLY A 64 -12.18 -1.05 -0.22
CA GLY A 64 -11.73 -1.38 1.13
C GLY A 64 -10.40 -2.13 1.21
N GLN A 65 -9.70 -2.35 0.08
CA GLN A 65 -8.45 -3.11 -0.05
C GLN A 65 -7.59 -2.53 -1.17
N TRP A 66 -6.57 -1.74 -0.85
CA TRP A 66 -5.82 -0.95 -1.82
C TRP A 66 -4.32 -1.24 -1.83
N ASN A 67 -3.75 -1.32 -3.02
CA ASN A 67 -2.30 -1.24 -3.21
C ASN A 67 -1.84 0.19 -2.93
N ASP A 68 -0.83 0.35 -2.08
CA ASP A 68 -0.23 1.62 -1.72
C ASP A 68 1.15 1.74 -2.39
N PRO A 69 1.29 2.57 -3.44
CA PRO A 69 2.56 2.86 -4.10
C PRO A 69 3.40 3.92 -3.34
N ASP A 70 3.14 4.09 -2.04
CA ASP A 70 3.71 5.11 -1.16
C ASP A 70 3.17 6.52 -1.40
N MET A 71 3.58 7.46 -0.54
CA MET A 71 3.09 8.85 -0.54
C MET A 71 3.43 9.63 -1.82
N LEU A 72 2.66 10.69 -2.11
CA LEU A 72 2.96 11.60 -3.21
C LEU A 72 4.20 12.47 -2.93
N VAL A 73 5.03 12.69 -3.95
CA VAL A 73 6.20 13.58 -3.91
C VAL A 73 6.04 14.84 -4.76
N VAL A 74 4.81 15.17 -5.19
CA VAL A 74 4.51 16.36 -5.99
C VAL A 74 5.01 17.63 -5.29
N GLY A 75 5.81 18.43 -5.99
CA GLY A 75 6.35 19.70 -5.47
C GLY A 75 7.59 19.56 -4.58
N LYS A 76 8.10 18.34 -4.41
CA LYS A 76 9.44 18.08 -3.89
C LYS A 76 10.46 18.27 -5.04
N VAL A 77 11.77 18.37 -4.75
CA VAL A 77 12.85 18.35 -5.76
C VAL A 77 14.00 17.48 -5.27
#